data_AF-A0A078GMY0-F1
#
_entry.id   AF-A0A078GMY0-F1
#
_cell.length_a   1.000
_cell.length_b   1.000
_cell.length_c   1.000
_cell.angle_alpha   90.00
_cell.angle_beta   90.00
_cell.angle_gamma   90.00
#
_symmetry.space_group_name_H-M   'P 1'
#
loop_
_entity.id
_entity.type
_entity.pdbx_description
1 polymer ?
#
loop_
_entity_poly.entity_id
_entity_poly.type
_entity_poly.pdbx_seq_one_letter_code
_entity_poly.pdbx_strand_id
1 'polypeptide(L)'
;MSGIVNRIIASYQETSRTPPEIDCCLNYLPNNDFNMTFKWATSFKENLMMDVKGSIHWLSKVPEGLEDNKKNVYIRNPCPLGSKNASDPLNRESCHYWSLLTDSLLDLVSEGIVQESDVDSFNLPFYDAGEEEDREIVQKEGSFEINIIETHEHLVPYKDSEEDDDETCRLNFGEMMASRKRSITEPMLVAHFGDAIIDRLFEKYAHNAAKYYIAARSCNKMTVNFVVSLSRK
;
A
#
# COMPACT_ATOMS: atom_id res chain seq x y z
N MET A 1 -10.58 -4.06 -14.55
CA MET A 1 -10.50 -4.73 -15.89
C MET A 1 -11.77 -4.53 -16.71
N SER A 2 -12.98 -4.82 -16.19
CA SER A 2 -14.26 -4.62 -16.89
C SER A 2 -14.47 -3.19 -17.42
N GLY A 3 -14.07 -2.16 -16.66
CA GLY A 3 -14.15 -0.76 -17.10
C GLY A 3 -13.35 -0.46 -18.37
N ILE A 4 -12.13 -1.00 -18.50
CA ILE A 4 -11.28 -0.84 -19.69
C ILE A 4 -11.93 -1.54 -20.89
N VAL A 5 -12.36 -2.79 -20.71
CA VAL A 5 -13.03 -3.58 -21.76
C VAL A 5 -14.29 -2.87 -22.24
N ASN A 6 -15.14 -2.41 -21.33
CA ASN A 6 -16.37 -1.69 -21.66
C ASN A 6 -16.08 -0.39 -22.41
N ARG A 7 -15.03 0.35 -22.03
CA ARG A 7 -14.65 1.59 -22.71
C ARG A 7 -14.13 1.33 -24.12
N ILE A 8 -13.34 0.27 -24.33
CA ILE A 8 -12.89 -0.15 -25.66
C ILE A 8 -14.09 -0.53 -26.54
N ILE A 9 -14.98 -1.39 -26.03
CA ILE A 9 -16.17 -1.84 -26.78
C ILE A 9 -17.05 -0.64 -27.17
N ALA A 10 -17.31 0.28 -26.23
CA ALA A 10 -18.10 1.48 -26.48
C ALA A 10 -17.49 2.34 -27.61
N SER A 11 -16.15 2.55 -27.60
CA SER A 11 -15.46 3.32 -28.64
C SER A 11 -15.57 2.68 -30.03
N TYR A 12 -15.57 1.35 -30.13
CA TYR A 12 -15.79 0.66 -31.41
C TYR A 12 -17.24 0.77 -31.88
N GLN A 13 -18.21 0.69 -30.97
CA GLN A 13 -19.62 0.88 -31.28
C GLN A 13 -19.91 2.30 -31.78
N GLU A 14 -19.34 3.32 -31.14
CA GLU A 14 -19.46 4.73 -31.55
C GLU A 14 -18.92 4.96 -32.97
N THR A 15 -17.88 4.23 -33.36
CA THR A 15 -17.29 4.30 -34.71
C THR A 15 -17.91 3.32 -35.71
N SER A 16 -19.02 2.65 -35.34
CA SER A 16 -19.71 1.64 -36.15
C SER A 16 -18.81 0.49 -36.60
N ARG A 17 -17.80 0.15 -35.80
CA ARG A 17 -16.88 -0.97 -36.03
C ARG A 17 -17.27 -2.17 -35.19
N THR A 18 -17.00 -3.36 -35.69
CA THR A 18 -17.08 -4.58 -34.88
C THR A 18 -16.00 -4.56 -33.81
N PRO A 19 -16.35 -4.76 -32.52
CA PRO A 19 -15.38 -4.86 -31.45
C PRO A 19 -14.36 -5.99 -31.72
N PRO A 20 -13.08 -5.80 -31.36
CA PRO A 20 -12.07 -6.84 -31.51
C PRO A 20 -12.26 -7.94 -30.45
N GLU A 21 -11.59 -9.08 -30.64
CA GLU A 21 -11.31 -10.00 -29.55
C GLU A 21 -10.38 -9.31 -28.54
N ILE A 22 -10.63 -9.52 -27.25
CA ILE A 22 -9.87 -8.87 -26.17
C ILE A 22 -9.27 -9.95 -25.27
N ASP A 23 -7.96 -10.08 -25.34
CA ASP A 23 -7.19 -10.93 -24.44
C ASP A 23 -6.87 -10.16 -23.14
N CYS A 24 -7.24 -10.76 -22.01
CA CYS A 24 -7.03 -10.19 -20.69
C CYS A 24 -5.96 -10.97 -19.92
N CYS A 25 -4.83 -10.33 -19.64
CA CYS A 25 -3.74 -10.94 -18.85
C CYS A 25 -3.80 -10.48 -17.40
N LEU A 26 -3.90 -11.44 -16.46
CA LEU A 26 -3.74 -11.21 -15.02
C LEU A 26 -2.32 -11.57 -14.62
N ASN A 27 -1.56 -10.59 -14.11
CA ASN A 27 -0.17 -10.78 -13.71
C ASN A 27 0.02 -10.57 -12.20
N TYR A 28 0.78 -11.48 -11.57
CA TYR A 28 1.23 -11.39 -10.19
C TYR A 28 2.41 -12.33 -9.98
N LEU A 29 3.07 -12.26 -8.83
CA LEU A 29 4.11 -13.22 -8.44
C LEU A 29 3.58 -14.67 -8.41
N PRO A 30 4.43 -15.69 -8.65
CA PRO A 30 4.01 -17.10 -8.69
C PRO A 30 3.31 -17.61 -7.43
N ASN A 31 3.55 -16.97 -6.28
CA ASN A 31 2.97 -17.33 -5.00
C ASN A 31 1.53 -16.79 -4.81
N ASN A 32 0.96 -16.09 -5.80
CA ASN A 32 -0.42 -15.64 -5.75
C ASN A 32 -1.40 -16.81 -5.81
N ASP A 33 -2.52 -16.68 -5.11
CA ASP A 33 -3.62 -17.62 -5.24
C ASP A 33 -4.50 -17.28 -6.46
N PHE A 34 -3.99 -17.56 -7.65
CA PHE A 34 -4.78 -17.45 -8.89
C PHE A 34 -5.97 -18.43 -8.90
N ASN A 35 -5.92 -19.53 -8.14
CA ASN A 35 -7.03 -20.49 -8.09
C ASN A 35 -8.28 -19.84 -7.50
N MET A 36 -8.14 -19.00 -6.47
CA MET A 36 -9.24 -18.19 -6.00
C MET A 36 -9.70 -17.20 -7.07
N THR A 37 -8.79 -16.44 -7.70
CA THR A 37 -9.16 -15.48 -8.75
C THR A 37 -9.96 -16.14 -9.89
N PHE A 38 -9.57 -17.32 -10.34
CA PHE A 38 -10.28 -18.06 -11.39
C PHE A 38 -11.63 -18.61 -10.95
N LYS A 39 -11.77 -19.05 -9.69
CA LYS A 39 -13.09 -19.46 -9.14
C LYS A 39 -14.09 -18.32 -9.15
N TRP A 40 -13.63 -17.10 -8.90
CA TRP A 40 -14.47 -15.90 -8.93
C TRP A 40 -14.56 -15.24 -10.31
N ALA A 41 -13.84 -15.73 -11.33
CA ALA A 41 -13.75 -15.12 -12.66
C ALA A 41 -15.11 -14.96 -13.38
N THR A 42 -16.07 -15.84 -13.11
CA THR A 42 -17.44 -15.69 -13.65
C THR A 42 -18.22 -14.57 -12.96
N SER A 43 -18.03 -14.35 -11.66
CA SER A 43 -18.55 -13.19 -10.92
C SER A 43 -17.71 -11.91 -11.09
N PHE A 44 -16.47 -12.05 -11.57
CA PHE A 44 -15.49 -10.99 -11.83
C PHE A 44 -15.94 -10.04 -12.96
N LYS A 45 -16.85 -10.50 -13.83
CA LYS A 45 -17.48 -9.66 -14.85
C LYS A 45 -18.40 -8.59 -14.27
N GLU A 46 -18.97 -8.83 -13.08
CA GLU A 46 -20.04 -7.99 -12.52
C GLU A 46 -19.55 -7.03 -11.42
N ASN A 47 -18.49 -7.35 -10.67
CA ASN A 47 -18.11 -6.59 -9.47
C ASN A 47 -16.63 -6.20 -9.43
N LEU A 48 -16.25 -5.24 -10.28
CA LEU A 48 -14.90 -4.67 -10.30
C LEU A 48 -14.95 -3.18 -9.98
N MET A 49 -15.08 -2.87 -8.68
CA MET A 49 -14.72 -1.57 -8.10
C MET A 49 -13.52 -1.70 -7.14
N MET A 50 -12.74 -2.77 -7.23
CA MET A 50 -11.40 -2.80 -6.63
C MET A 50 -10.37 -2.58 -7.72
N ASP A 51 -10.01 -1.33 -7.90
CA ASP A 51 -8.78 -0.94 -8.56
C ASP A 51 -7.62 -1.56 -7.79
N VAL A 52 -6.91 -2.53 -8.38
CA VAL A 52 -5.59 -2.94 -7.87
C VAL A 52 -4.61 -1.81 -8.25
N LYS A 53 -4.66 -0.73 -7.48
CA LYS A 53 -3.70 0.38 -7.48
C LYS A 53 -2.66 0.09 -6.39
N GLY A 54 -1.37 0.28 -6.69
CA GLY A 54 -0.31 0.25 -5.66
C GLY A 54 0.70 -0.92 -5.71
N SER A 55 0.81 -1.67 -6.82
CA SER A 55 1.83 -2.73 -6.94
C SER A 55 3.25 -2.21 -7.16
N ILE A 56 3.40 -1.02 -7.76
CA ILE A 56 4.71 -0.45 -8.15
C ILE A 56 5.56 -0.01 -6.95
N HIS A 57 4.96 0.13 -5.76
CA HIS A 57 5.66 0.51 -4.53
C HIS A 57 6.41 -0.66 -3.88
N TRP A 58 6.20 -1.90 -4.36
CA TRP A 58 6.92 -3.07 -3.88
C TRP A 58 8.22 -3.26 -4.64
N LEU A 59 9.33 -3.26 -3.91
CA LEU A 59 10.66 -3.49 -4.46
C LEU A 59 10.85 -4.99 -4.74
N SER A 60 11.65 -5.29 -5.75
CA SER A 60 12.02 -6.67 -6.10
C SER A 60 12.86 -7.37 -5.03
N LYS A 61 13.60 -6.58 -4.22
CA LYS A 61 14.35 -7.01 -3.05
C LYS A 61 14.56 -5.83 -2.10
N VAL A 62 14.92 -6.13 -0.86
CA VAL A 62 15.41 -5.12 0.10
C VAL A 62 16.73 -4.53 -0.42
N PRO A 63 16.90 -3.19 -0.45
CA PRO A 63 18.15 -2.55 -0.81
C PRO A 63 19.31 -2.89 0.14
N GLU A 64 20.52 -2.91 -0.39
CA GLU A 64 21.75 -2.98 0.41
C GLU A 64 22.04 -1.61 1.08
N GLY A 65 22.79 -1.58 2.17
CA GLY A 65 23.16 -0.33 2.85
C GLY A 65 22.14 0.18 3.88
N LEU A 66 21.30 -0.70 4.43
CA LEU A 66 20.28 -0.37 5.45
C LEU A 66 20.70 -0.74 6.88
N GLU A 67 22.00 -0.88 7.14
CA GLU A 67 22.52 -1.33 8.44
C GLU A 67 22.16 -0.38 9.59
N ASP A 68 22.01 0.91 9.27
CA ASP A 68 21.64 1.98 10.19
C ASP A 68 20.12 2.14 10.39
N ASN A 69 19.27 1.34 9.70
CA ASN A 69 17.81 1.36 9.87
C ASN A 69 17.36 0.66 11.16
N LYS A 70 17.95 1.07 12.29
CA LYS A 70 17.71 0.46 13.61
C LYS A 70 16.33 0.79 14.15
N LYS A 71 15.73 -0.17 14.85
CA LYS A 71 14.41 -0.07 15.48
C LYS A 71 13.33 0.40 14.51
N ASN A 72 13.41 -0.03 13.26
CA ASN A 72 12.51 0.37 12.21
C ASN A 72 12.43 -0.69 11.11
N VAL A 73 11.23 -0.96 10.59
CA VAL A 73 11.03 -2.04 9.62
C VAL A 73 10.68 -1.58 8.21
N TYR A 74 10.62 -0.27 7.95
CA TYR A 74 10.37 0.26 6.61
C TYR A 74 11.49 1.19 6.18
N ILE A 75 11.68 1.30 4.87
CA ILE A 75 12.65 2.22 4.29
C ILE A 75 12.08 3.63 4.50
N ARG A 76 12.70 4.40 5.39
CA ARG A 76 12.40 5.83 5.46
C ARG A 76 12.85 6.42 4.15
N ASN A 77 11.98 7.15 3.47
CA ASN A 77 12.38 7.95 2.32
C ASN A 77 13.49 8.89 2.83
N PRO A 78 14.78 8.63 2.52
CA PRO A 78 15.74 9.68 2.72
C PRO A 78 15.35 10.67 1.64
N CYS A 79 15.02 11.90 2.01
CA CYS A 79 15.03 12.95 1.02
C CYS A 79 16.44 13.57 1.06
N PRO A 80 17.52 12.95 0.51
CA PRO A 80 18.75 13.64 0.29
C PRO A 80 18.55 14.40 -1.02
N LEU A 81 18.36 15.71 -0.93
CA LEU A 81 18.56 16.74 -1.96
C LEU A 81 17.42 17.76 -1.92
N GLY A 82 17.55 18.74 -1.01
CA GLY A 82 17.31 20.15 -1.32
C GLY A 82 15.93 20.64 -1.81
N SER A 83 14.90 19.81 -1.94
CA SER A 83 13.57 20.29 -2.33
C SER A 83 12.86 20.89 -1.12
N LYS A 84 12.95 22.22 -1.00
CA LYS A 84 12.21 23.01 -0.01
C LYS A 84 10.69 23.06 -0.25
N ASN A 85 10.18 22.28 -1.21
CA ASN A 85 8.76 22.29 -1.60
C ASN A 85 8.09 20.91 -1.53
N ALA A 86 8.76 19.88 -0.97
CA ALA A 86 8.04 18.68 -0.56
C ALA A 86 7.26 19.04 0.71
N SER A 87 5.94 19.14 0.60
CA SER A 87 5.04 18.96 1.75
C SER A 87 5.58 17.76 2.54
N ASP A 88 5.98 18.02 3.78
CA ASP A 88 6.75 17.16 4.69
C ASP A 88 6.75 15.66 4.33
N PRO A 89 7.91 15.02 4.07
CA PRO A 89 8.01 13.57 3.85
C PRO A 89 7.40 12.73 4.98
N LEU A 90 7.25 13.30 6.18
CA LEU A 90 6.56 12.70 7.33
C LEU A 90 5.02 12.71 7.20
N ASN A 91 4.46 13.32 6.15
CA ASN A 91 3.03 13.51 5.96
C ASN A 91 2.40 12.51 4.97
N ARG A 92 3.16 11.49 4.53
CA ARG A 92 2.62 10.41 3.70
C ARG A 92 2.06 9.30 4.58
N GLU A 93 0.74 9.15 4.62
CA GLU A 93 0.06 8.14 5.46
C GLU A 93 0.60 6.71 5.33
N SER A 94 1.17 6.35 4.17
CA SER A 94 1.79 5.05 3.94
C SER A 94 2.87 4.74 5.00
N CYS A 95 3.67 5.73 5.41
CA CYS A 95 4.73 5.56 6.41
C CYS A 95 4.18 5.48 7.84
N HIS A 96 3.06 6.14 8.14
CA HIS A 96 2.43 6.07 9.47
C HIS A 96 1.89 4.68 9.79
N TYR A 97 1.40 3.95 8.79
CA TYR A 97 0.94 2.59 9.05
C TYR A 97 2.09 1.61 9.24
N TRP A 98 3.23 1.82 8.57
CA TRP A 98 4.43 1.02 8.82
C TRP A 98 5.10 1.37 10.14
N SER A 99 5.02 2.61 10.62
CA SER A 99 5.49 2.95 11.96
C SER A 99 4.69 2.24 13.05
N LEU A 100 3.37 2.06 12.88
CA LEU A 100 2.58 1.24 13.82
C LEU A 100 3.06 -0.21 13.87
N LEU A 101 3.50 -0.77 12.73
CA LEU A 101 4.09 -2.11 12.69
C LEU A 101 5.43 -2.16 13.43
N THR A 102 6.28 -1.16 13.23
CA THR A 102 7.52 -0.98 14.01
C THR A 102 7.22 -0.92 15.50
N ASP A 103 6.29 -0.06 15.92
CA ASP A 103 5.93 0.13 17.32
C ASP A 103 5.43 -1.18 17.96
N SER A 104 4.57 -1.93 17.25
CA SER A 104 4.07 -3.21 17.74
C SER A 104 5.14 -4.30 17.83
N LEU A 105 6.16 -4.29 16.96
CA LEU A 105 7.32 -5.17 17.09
C LEU A 105 8.18 -4.76 18.29
N LEU A 106 8.41 -3.47 18.50
CA LEU A 106 9.17 -2.97 19.64
C LEU A 106 8.45 -3.23 20.98
N ASP A 107 7.12 -3.21 21.00
CA ASP A 107 6.33 -3.65 22.13
C ASP A 107 6.60 -5.14 22.45
N LEU A 108 6.71 -6.01 21.44
CA LEU A 108 7.08 -7.42 21.65
C LEU A 108 8.54 -7.59 22.11
N VAL A 109 9.45 -6.73 21.66
CA VAL A 109 10.83 -6.68 22.17
C VAL A 109 10.84 -6.31 23.65
N SER A 110 10.05 -5.32 24.06
CA SER A 110 9.94 -4.90 25.46
C SER A 110 9.40 -6.01 26.37
N GLU A 111 8.61 -6.92 25.82
CA GLU A 111 8.06 -8.09 26.50
C GLU A 111 8.98 -9.33 26.42
N GLY A 112 10.11 -9.23 25.72
CA GLY A 112 11.11 -10.30 25.58
C GLY A 112 10.70 -11.44 24.64
N ILE A 113 9.71 -11.23 23.78
CA ILE A 113 9.19 -12.26 22.85
C ILE A 113 9.97 -12.27 21.55
N VAL A 114 10.43 -11.09 21.12
CA VAL A 114 11.22 -10.88 19.90
C VAL A 114 12.56 -10.25 20.31
N GLN A 115 13.65 -10.62 19.64
CA GLN A 115 14.93 -9.95 19.86
C GLN A 115 14.99 -8.66 19.07
N GLU A 116 15.57 -7.60 19.65
CA GLU A 116 15.76 -6.32 18.95
C GLU A 116 16.57 -6.49 17.65
N SER A 117 17.54 -7.40 17.63
CA SER A 117 18.34 -7.74 16.44
C SER A 117 17.51 -8.32 15.29
N ASP A 118 16.42 -9.03 15.62
CA ASP A 118 15.54 -9.60 14.61
C ASP A 118 14.70 -8.50 13.96
N VAL A 119 14.31 -7.48 14.74
CA VAL A 119 13.66 -6.27 14.21
C VAL A 119 14.64 -5.47 13.35
N ASP A 120 15.86 -5.24 13.83
CA ASP A 120 16.89 -4.47 13.11
C ASP A 120 17.32 -5.10 11.78
N SER A 121 17.17 -6.41 11.62
CA SER A 121 17.51 -7.13 10.39
C SER A 121 16.34 -7.24 9.42
N PHE A 122 15.12 -6.90 9.85
CA PHE A 122 13.93 -6.97 9.01
C PHE A 122 13.65 -5.63 8.33
N ASN A 123 13.46 -5.65 7.02
CA ASN A 123 13.05 -4.48 6.24
C ASN A 123 11.96 -4.88 5.25
N LEU A 124 10.86 -4.14 5.24
CA LEU A 124 9.84 -4.24 4.22
C LEU A 124 10.42 -3.72 2.89
N PRO A 125 10.34 -4.50 1.79
CA PRO A 125 10.73 -4.06 0.46
C PRO A 125 9.60 -3.18 -0.12
N PHE A 126 9.28 -2.10 0.59
CA PHE A 126 8.27 -1.13 0.22
C PHE A 126 8.92 0.25 0.15
N TYR A 127 8.73 0.94 -0.98
CA TYR A 127 9.21 2.30 -1.19
C TYR A 127 8.10 3.16 -1.79
N ASP A 128 7.75 4.22 -1.08
CA ASP A 128 6.77 5.21 -1.53
C ASP A 128 7.51 6.35 -2.25
N ALA A 129 7.61 6.20 -3.58
CA ALA A 129 8.32 7.13 -4.44
C ALA A 129 7.61 8.48 -4.56
N GLY A 130 8.39 9.54 -4.67
CA GLY A 130 7.90 10.88 -4.97
C GLY A 130 7.40 11.04 -6.41
N GLU A 131 6.48 11.96 -6.64
CA GLU A 131 6.05 12.33 -8.00
C GLU A 131 7.26 12.71 -8.88
N GLU A 132 8.19 13.50 -8.31
CA GLU A 132 9.40 13.93 -9.01
C GLU A 132 10.34 12.76 -9.31
N GLU A 133 10.48 11.81 -8.37
CA GLU A 133 11.31 10.62 -8.58
C GLU A 133 10.73 9.76 -9.72
N ASP A 134 9.42 9.53 -9.74
CA ASP A 134 8.75 8.80 -10.81
C ASP A 134 8.92 9.50 -12.17
N ARG A 135 8.80 10.84 -12.20
CA ARG A 135 9.01 11.65 -13.40
C ARG A 135 10.43 11.53 -13.92
N GLU A 136 11.42 11.67 -13.05
CA GLU A 136 12.85 11.54 -13.40
C GLU A 136 13.16 10.15 -13.98
N ILE A 137 12.63 9.08 -13.38
CA ILE A 137 12.85 7.70 -13.84
C ILE A 137 12.30 7.50 -15.25
N VAL A 138 11.07 7.93 -15.51
CA VAL A 138 10.44 7.78 -16.84
C VAL A 138 11.21 8.58 -17.89
N GLN A 139 11.62 9.81 -17.58
CA GLN A 139 12.41 10.64 -18.50
C GLN A 139 13.78 10.04 -18.79
N LYS A 140 14.45 9.50 -17.76
CA LYS A 140 15.76 8.87 -17.88
C LYS A 140 15.71 7.58 -18.70
N GLU A 141 14.65 6.77 -18.55
CA GLU A 141 14.46 5.56 -19.34
C GLU A 141 14.16 5.89 -20.81
N GLY A 142 13.30 6.87 -21.06
CA GLY A 142 13.17 7.54 -22.35
C GLY A 142 12.25 6.89 -23.39
N SER A 143 11.73 5.67 -23.17
CA SER A 143 10.83 4.96 -24.10
C SER A 143 9.39 5.49 -24.11
N PHE A 144 9.00 6.22 -23.07
CA PHE A 144 7.65 6.73 -22.90
C PHE A 144 7.60 8.25 -22.89
N GLU A 145 6.48 8.80 -23.35
CA GLU A 145 6.05 10.17 -23.14
C GLU A 145 5.05 10.19 -21.98
N ILE A 146 5.19 11.16 -21.09
CA ILE A 146 4.29 11.37 -19.96
C ILE A 146 3.12 12.24 -20.44
N ASN A 147 1.92 11.67 -20.49
CA ASN A 147 0.71 12.41 -20.88
C ASN A 147 0.16 13.20 -19.68
N ILE A 148 0.01 12.52 -18.54
CA ILE A 148 -0.64 13.05 -17.32
C ILE A 148 0.09 12.48 -16.11
N ILE A 149 0.34 13.34 -15.12
CA ILE A 149 0.61 12.94 -13.73
C ILE A 149 -0.40 13.67 -12.86
N GLU A 150 -1.24 12.91 -12.17
CA GLU A 150 -2.29 13.45 -11.30
C GLU A 150 -2.21 12.85 -9.91
N THR A 151 -2.32 13.73 -8.93
CA THR A 151 -2.33 13.39 -7.51
C THR A 151 -3.75 13.39 -7.02
N HIS A 152 -4.24 12.23 -6.60
CA HIS A 152 -5.59 12.05 -6.08
C HIS A 152 -5.53 11.76 -4.59
N GLU A 153 -5.93 12.73 -3.79
CA GLU A 153 -6.17 12.55 -2.37
C GLU A 153 -7.47 11.76 -2.19
N HIS A 154 -7.35 10.50 -1.79
CA HIS A 154 -8.49 9.71 -1.36
C HIS A 154 -8.66 9.91 0.14
N LEU A 155 -9.77 10.55 0.51
CA LEU A 155 -10.26 10.44 1.88
C LEU A 155 -10.44 8.97 2.18
N VAL A 156 -9.70 8.46 3.16
CA VAL A 156 -9.96 7.11 3.62
C VAL A 156 -11.37 7.14 4.21
N PRO A 157 -12.34 6.38 3.66
CA PRO A 157 -13.75 6.52 4.02
C PRO A 157 -13.95 5.86 5.39
N TYR A 158 -13.49 6.53 6.43
CA TYR A 158 -13.94 6.28 7.76
C TYR A 158 -15.31 6.93 7.87
N LYS A 159 -16.27 6.21 8.45
CA LYS A 159 -17.51 6.85 8.87
C LYS A 159 -17.12 7.97 9.84
N ASP A 160 -17.12 9.20 9.37
CA ASP A 160 -17.45 10.34 10.22
C ASP A 160 -18.93 10.22 10.54
N SER A 161 -19.30 9.20 11.32
CA SER A 161 -20.52 9.36 12.11
C SER A 161 -20.14 10.38 13.16
N GLU A 162 -20.62 11.60 12.99
CA GLU A 162 -20.61 12.65 14.02
C GLU A 162 -21.35 12.23 15.30
N GLU A 163 -21.90 11.00 15.34
CA GLU A 163 -22.57 10.39 16.46
C GLU A 163 -21.60 9.45 17.21
N ASP A 164 -21.15 9.94 18.37
CA ASP A 164 -20.40 9.33 19.47
C ASP A 164 -19.06 8.59 19.17
N ASP A 165 -17.98 9.12 19.76
CA ASP A 165 -16.67 8.48 19.93
C ASP A 165 -16.78 7.29 20.90
N ASP A 166 -17.50 6.25 20.49
CA ASP A 166 -17.59 5.04 21.27
C ASP A 166 -16.27 4.25 21.16
N GLU A 167 -15.82 3.67 22.26
CA GLU A 167 -14.63 2.82 22.35
C GLU A 167 -14.66 1.72 21.29
N THR A 168 -15.85 1.18 21.03
CA THR A 168 -16.15 0.21 19.98
C THR A 168 -15.71 0.68 18.59
N CYS A 169 -15.94 1.95 18.21
CA CYS A 169 -15.54 2.47 16.91
C CYS A 169 -14.02 2.46 16.71
N ARG A 170 -13.26 2.76 17.77
CA ARG A 170 -11.80 2.78 17.74
C ARG A 170 -11.21 1.38 17.67
N LEU A 171 -11.79 0.45 18.43
CA LEU A 171 -11.39 -0.95 18.39
C LEU A 171 -11.65 -1.55 17.00
N ASN A 172 -12.83 -1.30 16.42
CA ASN A 172 -13.17 -1.72 15.06
C ASN A 172 -12.19 -1.12 14.02
N PHE A 173 -11.80 0.14 14.17
CA PHE A 173 -10.76 0.76 13.32
C PHE A 173 -9.43 0.01 13.45
N GLY A 174 -8.99 -0.25 14.68
CA GLY A 174 -7.75 -0.96 14.95
C GLY A 174 -7.73 -2.36 14.32
N GLU A 175 -8.79 -3.14 14.53
CA GLU A 175 -8.96 -4.49 13.97
C GLU A 175 -8.99 -4.48 12.44
N MET A 176 -9.72 -3.54 11.83
CA MET A 176 -9.77 -3.40 10.37
C MET A 176 -8.39 -3.07 9.81
N MET A 177 -7.65 -2.16 10.45
CA MET A 177 -6.30 -1.79 10.02
C MET A 177 -5.31 -2.93 10.19
N ALA A 178 -5.36 -3.64 11.32
CA ALA A 178 -4.56 -4.83 11.55
C ALA A 178 -4.84 -5.89 10.49
N SER A 179 -6.11 -6.17 10.18
CA SER A 179 -6.50 -7.13 9.15
C SER A 179 -5.97 -6.77 7.76
N ARG A 180 -6.07 -5.49 7.38
CA ARG A 180 -5.55 -5.01 6.08
C ARG A 180 -4.03 -5.10 5.99
N LYS A 181 -3.31 -4.83 7.08
CA LYS A 181 -1.84 -4.91 7.07
C LYS A 181 -1.35 -6.34 7.17
N ARG A 182 -2.03 -7.18 7.97
CA ARG A 182 -1.80 -8.61 8.07
C ARG A 182 -1.87 -9.28 6.71
N SER A 183 -2.92 -9.03 5.94
CA SER A 183 -3.06 -9.64 4.60
C SER A 183 -1.93 -9.25 3.63
N ILE A 184 -1.26 -8.13 3.86
CA ILE A 184 -0.15 -7.64 3.03
C ILE A 184 1.19 -8.22 3.51
N THR A 185 1.45 -8.21 4.82
CA THR A 185 2.80 -8.45 5.36
C THR A 185 3.00 -9.79 6.05
N GLU A 186 1.93 -10.50 6.41
CA GLU A 186 2.03 -11.78 7.15
C GLU A 186 2.98 -12.79 6.51
N PRO A 187 2.97 -13.03 5.18
CA PRO A 187 3.91 -13.98 4.58
C PRO A 187 5.39 -13.62 4.83
N MET A 188 5.73 -12.33 4.83
CA MET A 188 7.10 -11.85 5.05
C MET A 188 7.47 -11.91 6.53
N LEU A 189 6.52 -11.59 7.41
CA LEU A 189 6.70 -11.63 8.86
C LEU A 189 6.87 -13.08 9.34
N VAL A 190 6.07 -14.02 8.84
CA VAL A 190 6.21 -15.45 9.14
C VAL A 190 7.57 -15.99 8.69
N ALA A 191 8.02 -15.60 7.50
CA ALA A 191 9.30 -16.05 6.97
C ALA A 191 10.50 -15.56 7.81
N HIS A 192 10.40 -14.40 8.45
CA HIS A 192 11.49 -13.79 9.22
C HIS A 192 11.41 -14.08 10.73
N PHE A 193 10.23 -13.93 11.33
CA PHE A 193 10.03 -14.03 12.78
C PHE A 193 9.39 -15.35 13.22
N GLY A 194 8.88 -16.16 12.29
CA GLY A 194 8.05 -17.33 12.58
C GLY A 194 6.57 -16.99 12.79
N ASP A 195 5.74 -18.03 12.78
CA ASP A 195 4.28 -17.93 12.92
C ASP A 195 3.82 -17.64 14.35
N ALA A 196 4.58 -18.10 15.35
CA ALA A 196 4.24 -18.03 16.77
C ALA A 196 3.96 -16.59 17.30
N ILE A 197 4.51 -15.57 16.64
CA ILE A 197 4.37 -14.16 17.08
C ILE A 197 3.25 -13.40 16.35
N ILE A 198 2.71 -13.95 15.26
CA ILE A 198 1.90 -13.20 14.30
C ILE A 198 0.59 -12.72 14.92
N ASP A 199 -0.13 -13.59 15.62
CA ASP A 199 -1.42 -13.22 16.23
C ASP A 199 -1.21 -12.10 17.26
N ARG A 200 -0.22 -12.26 18.15
CA ARG A 200 0.11 -11.27 19.18
C ARG A 200 0.62 -9.95 18.58
N LEU A 201 1.38 -10.01 17.49
CA LEU A 201 1.85 -8.83 16.77
C LEU A 201 0.66 -8.02 16.23
N PHE A 202 -0.32 -8.69 15.60
CA PHE A 202 -1.47 -8.00 15.03
C PHE A 202 -2.51 -7.57 16.07
N GLU A 203 -2.58 -8.23 17.22
CA GLU A 203 -3.31 -7.70 18.40
C GLU A 203 -2.70 -6.38 18.89
N LYS A 204 -1.37 -6.32 19.03
CA LYS A 204 -0.67 -5.07 19.38
C LYS A 204 -0.82 -4.00 18.31
N TYR A 205 -0.75 -4.39 17.05
CA TYR A 205 -0.98 -3.47 15.93
C TYR A 205 -2.39 -2.88 15.99
N ALA A 206 -3.42 -3.70 16.21
CA ALA A 206 -4.79 -3.23 16.35
C ALA A 206 -4.92 -2.23 17.50
N HIS A 207 -4.30 -2.52 18.64
CA HIS A 207 -4.29 -1.65 19.80
C HIS A 207 -3.58 -0.30 19.53
N ASN A 208 -2.41 -0.32 18.88
CA ASN A 208 -1.66 0.88 18.54
C ASN A 208 -2.39 1.71 17.47
N ALA A 209 -3.04 1.06 16.49
CA ALA A 209 -3.89 1.72 15.51
C ALA A 209 -5.14 2.37 16.13
N ALA A 210 -5.79 1.71 17.11
CA ALA A 210 -6.92 2.27 17.84
C ALA A 210 -6.53 3.53 18.65
N LYS A 211 -5.32 3.56 19.22
CA LYS A 211 -4.76 4.76 19.87
C LYS A 211 -4.47 5.87 18.86
N TYR A 212 -3.85 5.52 17.73
CA TYR A 212 -3.55 6.45 16.65
C TYR A 212 -4.81 7.13 16.11
N TYR A 213 -5.94 6.42 16.03
CA TYR A 213 -7.22 6.99 15.62
C TYR A 213 -7.63 8.24 16.41
N ILE A 214 -7.36 8.28 17.71
CA ILE A 214 -7.65 9.43 18.58
C ILE A 214 -6.74 10.61 18.22
N ALA A 215 -5.44 10.35 18.04
CA ALA A 215 -4.43 11.37 17.75
C ALA A 215 -4.57 11.95 16.33
N ALA A 216 -4.97 11.12 15.36
CA ALA A 216 -5.12 11.49 13.96
C ALA A 216 -6.45 12.22 13.65
N ARG A 217 -7.31 12.46 14.65
CA ARG A 217 -8.60 13.14 14.48
C ARG A 217 -8.46 14.63 14.13
N SER A 218 -7.28 15.22 14.39
CA SER A 218 -6.92 16.59 13.99
C SER A 218 -6.13 16.67 12.67
N CYS A 219 -5.89 15.54 12.00
CA CYS A 219 -5.17 15.48 10.73
C CYS A 219 -6.12 15.05 9.60
N ASN A 220 -6.03 15.69 8.43
CA ASN A 220 -6.77 15.27 7.25
C ASN A 220 -6.31 13.87 6.85
N LYS A 221 -7.21 12.88 6.96
CA LYS A 221 -6.93 11.47 6.65
C LYS A 221 -6.97 11.25 5.13
N MET A 222 -5.87 11.52 4.45
CA MET A 222 -5.77 11.47 2.99
C MET A 222 -4.68 10.51 2.57
N THR A 223 -5.08 9.41 1.91
CA THR A 223 -4.14 8.60 1.16
C THR A 223 -3.92 9.27 -0.19
N VAL A 224 -2.66 9.60 -0.48
CA VAL A 224 -2.28 10.20 -1.76
C VAL A 224 -2.00 9.11 -2.76
N ASN A 225 -2.78 9.05 -3.84
CA ASN A 225 -2.52 8.15 -4.97
C ASN A 225 -1.97 8.95 -6.15
N PHE A 226 -0.85 8.49 -6.71
CA PHE A 226 -0.33 9.01 -7.97
C PHE A 226 -0.87 8.19 -9.13
N VAL A 227 -1.41 8.87 -10.14
CA VAL A 227 -1.84 8.27 -11.39
C VAL A 227 -0.98 8.84 -12.50
N VAL A 228 -0.24 7.96 -13.18
CA VAL A 228 0.62 8.32 -14.31
C VAL A 228 0.07 7.70 -15.58
N SER A 229 -0.19 8.52 -16.59
CA SER A 229 -0.57 8.09 -17.94
C SER A 229 0.62 8.23 -18.88
N LEU A 230 1.03 7.12 -19.50
CA LEU A 230 2.19 7.05 -20.38
C LEU A 230 1.79 6.58 -21.78
N SER A 231 2.42 7.18 -22.80
CA SER A 231 2.35 6.73 -24.20
C SER A 231 3.72 6.23 -24.64
N ARG A 232 3.79 5.09 -25.32
CA ARG A 232 5.05 4.63 -25.91
C ARG A 232 5.41 5.49 -27.13
N LYS A 233 6.67 5.92 -27.22
CA LYS A 233 7.19 6.66 -28.39
C LYS A 233 7.38 5.75 -29.60
#